data_AF-K1RYF6-F1
#
_entry.id   AF-K1RYF6-F1
#
_cell.length_a   1.000
_cell.length_b   1.000
_cell.length_c   1.000
_cell.angle_alpha   90.00
_cell.angle_beta   90.00
_cell.angle_gamma   90.00
#
_symmetry.space_group_name_H-M   'P 1'
#
loop_
_entity.id
_entity.type
_entity.pdbx_description
1 polymer ?
#
loop_
_entity_poly.entity_id
_entity_poly.type
_entity_poly.pdbx_seq_one_letter_code
_entity_poly.pdbx_strand_id
1 'polypeptide(L)'
;MKNFIKSFRLTLVFCVFFSVCYILVLWIFAQFAGPNSGNAEIVELNGKVVGAANVGQLFTEDIYFWGRPSCAGEGYDAASSAGSNKGPTNEEYLAEVEARIDTF
;
A
#
# COMPACT_ATOMS: atom_id res chain seq x y z
N MET A 1 -32.87 -24.02 -19.69
CA MET A 1 -32.85 -24.00 -18.20
C MET A 1 -31.99 -25.10 -17.55
N LYS A 2 -31.81 -26.29 -18.15
CA LYS A 2 -31.09 -27.43 -17.55
C LYS A 2 -29.61 -27.19 -17.18
N ASN A 3 -28.96 -26.20 -17.79
CA ASN A 3 -27.57 -25.83 -17.51
C ASN A 3 -27.43 -24.68 -16.50
N PHE A 4 -28.50 -23.93 -16.24
CA PHE A 4 -28.44 -22.75 -15.38
C PHE A 4 -28.03 -23.12 -13.95
N ILE A 5 -28.64 -24.15 -13.38
CA ILE A 5 -28.32 -24.66 -12.04
C ILE A 5 -26.87 -25.17 -11.96
N LYS A 6 -26.38 -25.82 -13.04
CA LYS A 6 -25.00 -26.34 -13.10
C LYS A 6 -23.99 -25.19 -13.13
N SER A 7 -24.21 -24.20 -13.98
CA SER A 7 -23.36 -23.01 -14.08
C SER A 7 -23.35 -22.24 -12.77
N PHE A 8 -24.51 -22.00 -12.16
CA PHE A 8 -24.60 -21.29 -10.88
C PHE A 8 -23.85 -22.01 -9.76
N ARG A 9 -24.01 -23.34 -9.65
CA ARG A 9 -23.27 -24.15 -8.68
C ARG A 9 -21.75 -24.07 -8.92
N LEU A 10 -21.33 -24.15 -10.18
CA LEU A 10 -19.91 -24.06 -10.54
C LEU A 10 -19.33 -22.69 -10.17
N THR A 11 -20.06 -21.60 -10.43
CA THR A 11 -19.68 -20.25 -10.02
C THR A 11 -19.49 -20.18 -8.52
N LEU A 12 -20.43 -20.69 -7.73
CA LEU A 12 -20.34 -20.65 -6.26
C LEU A 12 -19.14 -21.46 -5.74
N VAL A 13 -18.89 -22.64 -6.32
CA VAL A 13 -17.71 -23.46 -5.99
C VAL A 13 -16.42 -22.70 -6.28
N PHE A 14 -16.28 -22.09 -7.45
CA PHE A 14 -15.07 -21.33 -7.77
C PHE A 14 -14.93 -20.03 -6.99
N CYS A 15 -16.04 -19.35 -6.65
CA CYS A 15 -16.01 -18.22 -5.73
C CYS A 15 -15.37 -18.63 -4.41
N VAL A 16 -15.83 -19.73 -3.79
CA VAL A 16 -15.26 -20.24 -2.54
C VAL A 16 -13.82 -20.72 -2.73
N PHE A 17 -13.54 -21.44 -3.81
CA PHE A 17 -12.20 -21.95 -4.07
C PHE A 17 -11.16 -20.84 -4.18
N PHE A 18 -11.45 -19.77 -4.94
CA PHE A 18 -10.51 -18.66 -5.12
C PHE A 18 -10.49 -17.67 -3.96
N SER A 19 -11.59 -17.46 -3.24
CA SER A 19 -11.61 -16.55 -2.09
C SER A 19 -11.11 -17.19 -0.80
N VAL A 20 -11.20 -18.53 -0.66
CA VAL A 20 -10.80 -19.23 0.56
C VAL A 20 -9.62 -20.15 0.31
N CYS A 21 -9.78 -21.20 -0.52
CA CYS A 21 -8.74 -22.22 -0.66
C CYS A 21 -7.43 -21.64 -1.19
N TYR A 22 -7.50 -20.81 -2.22
CA TYR A 22 -6.33 -20.16 -2.80
C TYR A 22 -5.62 -19.24 -1.81
N ILE A 23 -6.35 -18.38 -1.10
CA ILE A 23 -5.78 -17.47 -0.10
C ILE A 23 -5.12 -18.24 1.05
N LEU A 24 -5.75 -19.33 1.53
CA LEU A 24 -5.19 -20.17 2.59
C LEU A 24 -3.89 -20.86 2.15
N VAL A 25 -3.83 -21.36 0.92
CA VAL A 25 -2.60 -21.95 0.38
C VAL A 25 -1.45 -20.93 0.38
N LEU A 26 -1.72 -19.71 -0.07
CA LEU A 26 -0.72 -18.63 -0.06
C LEU A 26 -0.31 -18.24 1.36
N TRP A 27 -1.27 -18.11 2.27
CA TRP A 27 -1.00 -17.75 3.66
C TRP A 27 -0.16 -18.81 4.38
N ILE A 28 -0.53 -20.09 4.26
CA ILE A 28 0.25 -21.20 4.82
C ILE A 28 1.66 -21.18 4.25
N PHE A 29 1.82 -21.03 2.95
CA PHE A 29 3.14 -20.94 2.33
C PHE A 29 3.95 -19.77 2.91
N ALA A 30 3.35 -18.59 3.06
CA ALA A 30 4.01 -17.42 3.63
C ALA A 30 4.44 -17.64 5.10
N GLN A 31 3.67 -18.38 5.90
CA GLN A 31 4.04 -18.71 7.28
C GLN A 31 5.35 -19.52 7.38
N PHE A 32 5.58 -20.46 6.44
CA PHE A 32 6.72 -21.40 6.53
C PHE A 32 7.90 -21.03 5.63
N ALA A 33 7.65 -20.39 4.50
CA ALA A 33 8.68 -20.08 3.50
C ALA A 33 8.90 -18.56 3.32
N GLY A 34 7.98 -17.72 3.80
CA GLY A 34 8.06 -16.27 3.64
C GLY A 34 8.94 -15.60 4.71
N PRO A 35 9.60 -14.47 4.37
CA PRO A 35 10.24 -13.64 5.39
C PRO A 35 9.20 -13.13 6.38
N ASN A 36 9.59 -13.06 7.66
CA ASN A 36 8.71 -12.61 8.76
C ASN A 36 7.32 -13.30 8.78
N SER A 37 7.25 -14.58 8.38
CA SER A 37 5.99 -15.34 8.28
C SER A 37 4.92 -14.66 7.41
N GLY A 38 5.33 -13.88 6.40
CA GLY A 38 4.43 -13.11 5.54
C GLY A 38 3.89 -11.81 6.13
N ASN A 39 4.30 -11.44 7.35
CA ASN A 39 3.92 -10.17 7.96
C ASN A 39 4.83 -9.03 7.48
N ALA A 40 4.29 -7.81 7.47
CA ALA A 40 5.09 -6.62 7.24
C ALA A 40 6.20 -6.51 8.29
N GLU A 41 7.38 -6.06 7.85
CA GLU A 41 8.49 -5.80 8.76
C GLU A 41 8.22 -4.51 9.54
N ILE A 42 8.06 -4.65 10.85
CA ILE A 42 7.74 -3.55 11.76
C ILE A 42 9.04 -3.04 12.39
N VAL A 43 9.17 -1.73 12.50
CA VAL A 43 10.28 -1.07 13.18
C VAL A 43 9.84 -0.66 14.58
N GLU A 44 10.62 -1.04 15.58
CA GLU A 44 10.37 -0.74 16.98
C GLU A 44 11.52 0.07 17.59
N LEU A 45 11.16 1.02 18.45
CA LEU A 45 12.10 1.78 19.27
C LEU A 45 11.63 1.68 20.73
N ASN A 46 12.47 1.12 21.60
CA ASN A 46 12.17 0.93 23.02
C ASN A 46 10.83 0.19 23.27
N GLY A 47 10.53 -0.83 22.46
CA GLY A 47 9.30 -1.63 22.55
C GLY A 47 8.04 -0.92 22.05
N LYS A 48 8.16 0.26 21.43
CA LYS A 48 7.08 0.96 20.74
C LYS A 48 7.23 0.79 19.24
N VAL A 49 6.17 0.37 18.57
CA VAL A 49 6.09 0.40 17.10
C VAL A 49 6.17 1.85 16.62
N VAL A 50 7.18 2.14 15.80
CA VAL A 50 7.40 3.47 15.21
C VAL A 50 7.16 3.49 13.72
N GLY A 51 6.98 2.34 13.06
CA GLY A 51 6.66 2.29 11.63
C GLY A 51 6.77 0.90 11.04
N ALA A 52 6.65 0.81 9.72
CA ALA A 52 6.99 -0.38 8.94
C ALA A 52 8.21 -0.07 8.06
N ALA A 53 9.14 -1.01 7.93
CA ALA A 53 10.44 -0.79 7.31
C ALA A 53 10.35 -0.27 5.86
N ASN A 54 9.28 -0.65 5.15
CA ASN A 54 9.04 -0.29 3.75
C ASN A 54 7.99 0.83 3.57
N VAL A 55 7.60 1.51 4.65
CA VAL A 55 6.63 2.62 4.60
C VAL A 55 7.30 3.90 5.07
N GLY A 56 7.35 4.89 4.18
CA GLY A 56 7.88 6.21 4.51
C GLY A 56 6.95 7.00 5.43
N GLN A 57 7.51 7.98 6.12
CA GLN A 57 6.79 8.91 6.99
C GLN A 57 7.09 10.34 6.56
N LEU A 58 6.22 11.26 6.94
CA LEU A 58 6.46 12.68 6.76
C LEU A 58 7.54 13.13 7.75
N PHE A 59 8.68 13.56 7.23
CA PHE A 59 9.75 14.19 7.99
C PHE A 59 9.88 15.65 7.54
N THR A 60 9.78 16.58 8.50
CA THR A 60 9.83 18.04 8.26
C THR A 60 10.85 18.75 9.13
N GLU A 61 11.46 18.06 10.09
CA GLU A 61 12.51 18.64 10.94
C GLU A 61 13.86 18.57 10.24
N ASP A 62 14.73 19.54 10.50
CA ASP A 62 16.08 19.69 9.92
C ASP A 62 17.07 18.58 10.33
N ILE A 63 16.78 17.90 11.43
CA ILE A 63 17.58 16.77 11.94
C ILE A 63 17.35 15.45 11.19
N TYR A 64 16.35 15.38 10.30
CA TYR A 64 16.02 14.17 9.55
C TYR A 64 16.30 14.34 8.05
N PHE A 65 16.51 13.22 7.38
CA PHE A 65 16.44 13.20 5.92
C PHE A 65 14.99 13.36 5.47
N TRP A 66 14.75 14.30 4.58
CA TRP A 66 13.43 14.52 4.01
C TRP A 66 13.18 13.52 2.89
N GLY A 67 12.01 12.88 2.95
CA GLY A 67 11.55 11.98 1.90
C GLY A 67 11.09 12.74 0.66
N ARG A 68 10.64 11.99 -0.35
CA ARG A 68 9.99 12.58 -1.53
C ARG A 68 8.63 13.19 -1.11
N PRO A 69 8.17 14.27 -1.74
CA PRO A 69 6.82 14.75 -1.50
C PRO A 69 5.79 13.64 -1.76
N SER A 70 4.77 13.58 -0.90
CA SER A 70 3.65 12.65 -1.01
C SER A 70 2.34 13.41 -0.94
N CYS A 71 1.39 13.07 -1.79
CA CYS A 71 0.03 13.61 -1.79
C CYS A 71 -1.00 12.58 -1.30
N ALA A 72 -0.53 11.48 -0.70
CA ALA A 72 -1.37 10.48 -0.06
C ALA A 72 -2.02 11.08 1.18
N GLY A 73 -3.33 11.36 1.13
CA GLY A 73 -4.05 12.05 2.22
C GLY A 73 -3.43 13.42 2.50
N GLU A 74 -3.10 13.69 3.75
CA GLU A 74 -2.39 14.90 4.20
C GLU A 74 -0.85 14.81 4.05
N GLY A 75 -0.37 13.80 3.31
CA GLY A 75 1.04 13.51 3.12
C GLY A 75 1.47 12.26 3.87
N TYR A 76 1.90 11.24 3.13
CA TYR A 76 2.34 9.94 3.68
C TYR A 76 1.28 9.17 4.47
N ASP A 77 -0.01 9.41 4.22
CA ASP A 77 -1.08 8.61 4.83
C ASP A 77 -1.15 7.21 4.20
N ALA A 78 -0.83 6.17 4.99
CA ALA A 78 -0.84 4.78 4.57
C ALA A 78 -2.25 4.24 4.24
N ALA A 79 -3.32 4.87 4.72
CA ALA A 79 -4.69 4.54 4.32
C ALA A 79 -5.06 5.12 2.95
N SER A 80 -4.34 6.16 2.51
CA SER A 80 -4.58 6.91 1.29
C SER A 80 -3.51 6.62 0.23
N SER A 81 -3.40 5.38 -0.23
CA SER A 81 -2.40 4.95 -1.22
C SER A 81 -2.64 5.53 -2.63
N ALA A 82 -2.31 6.81 -2.83
CA ALA A 82 -2.56 7.59 -4.05
C ALA A 82 -1.33 8.35 -4.55
N GLY A 83 -1.39 8.77 -5.83
CA GLY A 83 -0.41 9.64 -6.48
C GLY A 83 -1.01 10.97 -6.91
N SER A 84 -0.18 11.95 -7.25
CA SER A 84 -0.62 13.33 -7.52
C SER A 84 -1.39 13.46 -8.83
N ASN A 85 -1.14 12.56 -9.79
CA ASN A 85 -1.89 12.39 -11.04
C ASN A 85 -2.08 13.69 -11.85
N LYS A 86 -1.16 14.65 -11.75
CA LYS A 86 -1.15 15.88 -12.55
C LYS A 86 -0.37 15.68 -13.84
N GLY A 87 -0.85 16.27 -14.94
CA GLY A 87 -0.14 16.26 -16.22
C GLY A 87 1.08 17.19 -16.23
N PRO A 88 2.04 17.00 -17.15
CA PRO A 88 3.28 17.77 -17.20
C PRO A 88 3.08 19.26 -17.55
N THR A 89 1.94 19.63 -18.14
CA THR A 89 1.59 21.02 -18.49
C THR A 89 0.56 21.64 -17.54
N ASN A 90 0.29 21.00 -16.40
CA ASN A 90 -0.67 21.51 -15.43
C ASN A 90 -0.06 22.69 -14.65
N GLU A 91 -0.66 23.87 -14.76
CA GLU A 91 -0.13 25.10 -14.15
C GLU A 91 -0.01 25.02 -12.63
N GLU A 92 -1.00 24.45 -11.95
CA GLU A 92 -1.01 24.25 -10.49
C GLU A 92 0.17 23.36 -10.04
N TYR A 93 0.42 22.26 -10.76
CA TYR A 93 1.54 21.36 -10.47
C TYR A 93 2.89 22.02 -10.74
N LEU A 94 3.02 22.79 -11.80
CA LEU A 94 4.26 23.53 -12.09
C LEU A 94 4.54 24.56 -10.99
N ALA A 95 3.52 25.27 -10.50
CA ALA A 95 3.65 26.20 -9.38
C ALA A 95 4.03 25.48 -8.07
N GLU A 96 3.44 24.32 -7.78
CA GLU A 96 3.78 23.49 -6.63
C GLU A 96 5.23 22.99 -6.67
N VAL A 97 5.72 22.62 -7.85
CA VAL A 97 7.13 22.22 -8.05
C VAL A 97 8.06 23.42 -7.84
N GLU A 98 7.74 24.59 -8.40
CA GLU A 98 8.54 25.81 -8.21
C GLU A 98 8.65 26.18 -6.72
N ALA A 99 7.54 26.15 -5.98
CA ALA A 99 7.54 26.42 -4.54
C ALA A 99 8.44 25.46 -3.75
N ARG A 100 8.47 24.18 -4.15
CA ARG A 100 9.35 23.18 -3.53
C ARG A 100 10.82 23.37 -3.87
N ILE A 101 11.15 23.94 -5.03
CA ILE A 101 12.53 24.26 -5.40
C ILE A 101 13.04 25.44 -4.55
N ASP A 102 12.20 26.45 -4.33
CA ASP A 102 12.56 27.66 -3.57
C ASP A 102 12.74 27.39 -2.07
N THR A 103 11.87 26.57 -1.48
CA THR A 103 11.80 26.36 -0.02
C THR A 103 12.58 25.11 0.46
N PHE A 104 13.40 24.49 -0.41
CA PHE A 104 14.16 23.29 -0.03
C PHE A 104 15.37 23.61 0.88
#